data_AF-T0QFD8-F1
#
_entry.id   AF-T0QFD8-F1
#
_cell.length_a   1.000
_cell.length_b   1.000
_cell.length_c   1.000
_cell.angle_alpha   90.00
_cell.angle_beta   90.00
_cell.angle_gamma   90.00
#
_symmetry.space_group_name_H-M   'P 1'
#
loop_
_entity.id
_entity.type
_entity.pdbx_description
1 polymer ?
#
loop_
_entity_poly.entity_id
_entity_poly.type
_entity_poly.pdbx_seq_one_letter_code
_entity_poly.pdbx_strand_id
1 'polypeptide(L)'
;MPDEPTCYMCWESADLMASPCACTTHVHRACLAQWQLTSSRHDATTHCPTCRTPFHTTRFERVILRPAIASLQSITCVSISAVAFTTIAGVALVAAQMDACVGARLATAVFGTPVKGFRAAFLYVACSLSLVAALIGYILVSLLPATLLWHSTVTLGAGSVTTLAYVGWRDRQASIQKAPTEVKTPARI
;
A
#
# COMPACT_ATOMS: atom_id res chain seq x y z
N MET A 1 3.59 -20.74 -44.94
CA MET A 1 2.62 -20.20 -43.96
C MET A 1 3.46 -19.70 -42.80
N PRO A 2 3.28 -18.46 -42.32
CA PRO A 2 3.99 -18.02 -41.12
C PRO A 2 3.49 -18.85 -39.94
N ASP A 3 4.42 -19.45 -39.20
CA ASP A 3 4.09 -20.23 -38.00
C ASP A 3 3.46 -19.31 -36.94
N GLU A 4 2.35 -19.76 -36.36
CA GLU A 4 1.65 -19.01 -35.32
C GLU A 4 2.54 -18.90 -34.07
N PRO A 5 2.65 -17.71 -33.43
CA PRO A 5 3.51 -17.57 -32.26
C PRO A 5 3.02 -18.49 -31.14
N THR A 6 3.93 -19.31 -30.61
CA THR A 6 3.68 -20.26 -29.51
C THR A 6 4.43 -19.83 -28.26
N CYS A 7 3.84 -20.08 -27.09
CA CYS A 7 4.45 -19.76 -25.82
C CYS A 7 5.61 -20.72 -25.56
N TYR A 8 6.85 -20.24 -25.41
CA TYR A 8 7.98 -21.15 -25.23
C TYR A 8 7.95 -21.94 -23.89
N MET A 9 7.12 -21.52 -22.92
CA MET A 9 6.99 -22.19 -21.62
C MET A 9 5.97 -23.34 -21.65
N CYS A 10 4.82 -23.17 -22.31
CA CYS A 10 3.74 -24.17 -22.32
C CYS A 10 3.43 -24.74 -23.72
N TRP A 11 4.06 -24.21 -24.76
CA TRP A 11 3.91 -24.62 -26.16
C TRP A 11 2.51 -24.43 -26.76
N GLU A 12 1.64 -23.69 -26.06
CA GLU A 12 0.30 -23.32 -26.53
C GLU A 12 0.33 -21.97 -27.26
N SER A 13 -0.50 -21.81 -28.28
CA SER A 13 -0.80 -20.52 -28.92
C SER A 13 -1.94 -19.82 -28.17
N ALA A 14 -1.86 -18.49 -28.02
CA ALA A 14 -2.95 -17.69 -27.47
C ALA A 14 -2.87 -16.23 -27.92
N ASP A 15 -3.99 -15.52 -27.84
CA ASP A 15 -4.11 -14.12 -28.28
C ASP A 15 -3.31 -13.13 -27.41
N LEU A 16 -3.00 -13.49 -26.15
CA LEU A 16 -2.40 -12.59 -25.16
C LEU A 16 -0.95 -12.95 -24.83
N MET A 17 -0.09 -12.82 -25.83
CA MET A 17 1.36 -12.99 -25.69
C MET A 17 2.06 -11.66 -25.41
N ALA A 18 3.05 -11.70 -24.52
CA ALA A 18 3.98 -10.61 -24.30
C ALA A 18 5.36 -10.99 -24.83
N SER A 19 6.05 -10.03 -25.45
CA SER A 19 7.49 -10.11 -25.71
C SER A 19 8.17 -9.11 -24.76
N PRO A 20 8.61 -9.54 -23.57
CA PRO A 20 9.10 -8.62 -22.56
C PRO A 20 10.55 -8.16 -22.81
N CYS A 21 11.22 -8.72 -23.83
CA CYS A 21 12.59 -8.42 -24.24
C CYS A 21 12.71 -8.31 -25.78
N ALA A 22 13.87 -7.88 -26.26
CA ALA A 22 14.22 -7.83 -27.68
C ALA A 22 14.38 -9.22 -28.34
N CYS A 23 14.36 -10.29 -27.56
CA CYS A 23 14.54 -11.67 -28.01
C CYS A 23 13.38 -12.22 -28.85
N THR A 24 12.31 -11.45 -29.03
CA THR A 24 11.07 -11.85 -29.71
C THR A 24 10.47 -13.17 -29.20
N THR A 25 10.83 -13.59 -27.99
CA THR A 25 10.28 -14.80 -27.36
C THR A 25 8.88 -14.49 -26.87
N HIS A 26 7.88 -15.13 -27.46
CA HIS A 26 6.50 -15.00 -27.06
C HIS A 26 6.23 -15.85 -25.82
N VAL A 27 5.65 -15.23 -24.79
CA VAL A 27 5.25 -15.92 -23.56
C VAL A 27 3.89 -15.40 -23.10
N HIS A 28 3.05 -16.30 -22.59
CA HIS A 28 1.83 -15.88 -21.92
C HIS A 28 2.15 -15.06 -20.68
N ARG A 29 1.36 -14.01 -20.43
CA ARG A 29 1.49 -13.21 -19.19
C ARG A 29 1.40 -14.07 -17.93
N ALA A 30 0.51 -15.06 -17.92
CA ALA A 30 0.33 -16.00 -16.81
C ALA A 30 1.58 -16.87 -16.60
N CYS A 31 2.13 -17.45 -17.67
CA CYS A 31 3.35 -18.26 -17.60
C CYS A 31 4.55 -17.43 -17.11
N LEU A 32 4.71 -16.21 -17.62
CA LEU A 32 5.77 -15.30 -17.16
C LEU A 32 5.63 -14.96 -15.67
N ALA A 33 4.44 -14.60 -15.22
CA ALA A 33 4.18 -14.30 -13.81
C ALA A 33 4.44 -15.52 -12.92
N GLN A 34 3.99 -16.70 -13.33
CA GLN A 34 4.23 -17.94 -12.61
C GLN A 34 5.72 -18.27 -12.52
N TRP A 35 6.47 -18.07 -13.61
CA TRP A 35 7.92 -18.24 -13.60
C TRP A 35 8.61 -17.25 -12.66
N GLN A 36 8.20 -15.98 -12.67
CA GLN A 36 8.72 -14.96 -11.74
C GLN A 36 8.48 -15.32 -10.27
N LEU A 37 7.33 -15.91 -9.95
CA LEU A 37 6.98 -16.34 -8.59
C LEU A 37 7.70 -17.61 -8.12
N THR A 38 8.03 -18.51 -9.05
CA THR A 38 8.58 -19.84 -8.73
C THR A 38 10.09 -19.94 -8.92
N SER A 39 10.69 -19.03 -9.70
CA SER A 39 12.13 -19.02 -9.94
C SER A 39 12.88 -18.59 -8.68
N SER A 40 13.90 -19.35 -8.31
CA SER A 40 14.81 -18.99 -7.21
C SER A 40 15.86 -17.95 -7.62
N ARG A 41 15.90 -17.55 -8.89
CA ARG A 41 16.89 -16.58 -9.36
C ARG A 41 16.50 -15.17 -8.95
N HIS A 42 17.46 -14.44 -8.37
CA HIS A 42 17.28 -13.04 -7.96
C HIS A 42 16.90 -12.11 -9.12
N ASP A 43 17.30 -12.45 -10.34
CA ASP A 43 17.06 -11.66 -11.56
C ASP A 43 15.75 -12.06 -12.26
N ALA A 44 15.01 -13.06 -11.76
CA ALA A 44 13.81 -13.56 -12.43
C ALA A 44 12.72 -12.50 -12.59
N THR A 45 12.60 -11.57 -11.65
CA THR A 45 11.59 -10.49 -11.70
C THR A 45 11.96 -9.37 -12.67
N THR A 46 13.25 -9.25 -13.03
CA THR A 46 13.78 -8.09 -13.75
C THR A 46 14.38 -8.42 -15.10
N HIS A 47 14.76 -9.68 -15.35
CA HIS A 47 15.49 -10.09 -16.55
C HIS A 47 14.84 -11.30 -17.23
N CYS A 48 14.98 -11.34 -18.56
CA CYS A 48 14.52 -12.47 -19.36
C CYS A 48 15.35 -13.74 -19.08
N PRO A 49 14.73 -14.91 -18.89
CA PRO A 49 15.47 -16.15 -18.65
C PRO A 49 16.36 -16.58 -19.82
N THR A 50 16.01 -16.19 -21.04
CA THR A 50 16.69 -16.62 -22.27
C THR A 50 17.90 -15.75 -22.58
N CYS A 51 17.73 -14.43 -22.69
CA CYS A 51 18.80 -13.50 -23.08
C CYS A 51 19.43 -12.73 -21.92
N ARG A 52 18.84 -12.80 -20.71
CA ARG A 52 19.23 -12.01 -19.54
C ARG A 52 19.22 -10.50 -19.73
N THR A 53 18.52 -9.97 -20.74
CA THR A 53 18.29 -8.51 -20.84
C THR A 53 17.20 -8.10 -19.87
N PRO A 54 17.28 -6.89 -19.29
CA PRO A 54 16.22 -6.38 -18.43
C PRO A 54 14.91 -6.32 -19.21
N PHE A 55 13.81 -6.66 -18.54
CA PHE A 55 12.49 -6.52 -19.14
C PHE A 55 12.25 -5.04 -19.45
N HIS A 56 11.73 -4.75 -20.65
CA HIS A 56 11.23 -3.41 -20.96
C HIS A 56 9.87 -3.19 -20.27
N THR A 57 9.86 -3.11 -18.93
CA THR A 57 8.67 -2.80 -18.13
C THR A 57 8.30 -1.32 -18.16
N THR A 58 8.76 -0.57 -19.17
CA THR A 58 8.63 0.91 -19.26
C THR A 58 7.20 1.44 -19.33
N ARG A 59 6.17 0.58 -19.39
CA ARG A 59 4.77 1.01 -19.56
C ARG A 59 3.76 0.56 -18.49
N PHE A 60 3.96 -0.55 -17.78
CA PHE A 60 2.87 -1.10 -16.94
C PHE A 60 2.77 -0.48 -15.54
N GLU A 61 3.88 -0.11 -14.92
CA GLU A 61 3.85 0.56 -13.60
C GLU A 61 3.18 1.94 -13.64
N ARG A 62 3.17 2.61 -14.80
CA ARG A 62 2.55 3.94 -14.93
C ARG A 62 1.04 3.94 -15.11
N VAL A 63 0.44 2.84 -15.56
CA VAL A 63 -0.98 2.86 -15.97
C VAL A 63 -1.92 2.41 -14.85
N ILE A 64 -1.49 1.49 -13.97
CA ILE A 64 -2.39 0.94 -12.94
C ILE A 64 -2.07 1.51 -11.55
N LEU A 65 -0.79 1.70 -11.20
CA LEU A 65 -0.42 2.10 -9.83
C LEU A 65 -0.53 3.61 -9.59
N ARG A 66 -0.28 4.42 -10.63
CA ARG A 66 -0.28 5.89 -10.52
C ARG A 66 -1.66 6.52 -10.27
N PRO A 67 -2.76 6.10 -10.93
CA PRO A 67 -4.07 6.73 -10.69
C PRO A 67 -4.64 6.41 -9.30
N ALA A 68 -4.31 5.25 -8.72
CA ALA A 68 -4.76 4.88 -7.37
C ALA A 68 -4.06 5.69 -6.27
N ILE A 69 -2.76 6.01 -6.45
CA ILE A 69 -2.00 6.82 -5.49
C ILE A 69 -2.38 8.30 -5.58
N ALA A 70 -2.67 8.80 -6.79
CA ALA A 70 -3.09 10.19 -7.00
C ALA A 70 -4.49 10.49 -6.42
N SER A 71 -5.41 9.52 -6.44
CA SER A 71 -6.75 9.70 -5.86
C SER A 71 -6.77 9.65 -4.34
N LEU A 72 -5.84 8.92 -3.71
CA LEU A 72 -5.69 8.90 -2.25
C LEU A 72 -5.19 10.25 -1.71
N GLN A 73 -4.29 10.93 -2.43
CA GLN A 73 -3.77 12.24 -2.01
C GLN A 73 -4.83 13.35 -2.02
N SER A 74 -5.79 13.33 -2.95
CA SER A 74 -6.83 14.38 -3.01
C SER A 74 -7.83 14.24 -1.87
N ILE A 75 -8.23 13.02 -1.52
CA ILE A 75 -9.18 12.74 -0.45
C ILE A 75 -8.60 13.14 0.92
N THR A 76 -7.32 12.88 1.16
CA THR A 76 -6.65 13.28 2.42
C THR A 76 -6.53 14.78 2.58
N CYS A 77 -6.32 15.54 1.49
CA CYS A 77 -6.22 17.00 1.57
C CYS A 77 -7.57 17.64 1.90
N VAL A 78 -8.66 17.14 1.30
CA VAL A 78 -10.02 17.66 1.55
C VAL A 78 -10.44 17.40 3.00
N SER A 79 -10.20 16.20 3.54
CA SER A 79 -10.58 15.87 4.92
C SER A 79 -9.80 16.71 5.95
N ILE A 80 -8.50 16.92 5.75
CA ILE A 80 -7.68 17.76 6.65
C ILE A 80 -8.18 19.21 6.66
N SER A 81 -8.48 19.77 5.48
CA SER A 81 -8.99 21.15 5.40
C SER A 81 -10.34 21.31 6.13
N ALA A 82 -11.27 20.37 5.94
CA ALA A 82 -12.59 20.43 6.59
C ALA A 82 -12.50 20.36 8.12
N VAL A 83 -11.61 19.52 8.66
CA VAL A 83 -11.38 19.42 10.12
C VAL A 83 -10.75 20.69 10.67
N ALA A 84 -9.78 21.28 9.96
CA ALA A 84 -9.18 22.55 10.36
C ALA A 84 -10.21 23.69 10.37
N PHE A 85 -11.07 23.79 9.35
CA PHE A 85 -12.10 24.83 9.30
C PHE A 85 -13.14 24.69 10.41
N THR A 86 -13.63 23.48 10.65
CA THR A 86 -14.65 23.22 11.69
C THR A 86 -14.12 23.49 13.10
N THR A 87 -12.86 23.15 13.37
CA THR A 87 -12.23 23.44 14.66
C THR A 87 -12.03 24.95 14.88
N ILE A 88 -11.53 25.68 13.87
CA ILE A 88 -11.36 27.14 13.97
C ILE A 88 -12.72 27.83 14.17
N ALA A 89 -13.73 27.46 13.39
CA ALA A 89 -15.07 28.03 13.50
C ALA A 89 -15.71 27.74 14.88
N GLY A 90 -15.54 26.52 15.40
CA GLY A 90 -16.02 26.14 16.72
C GLY A 90 -15.37 26.96 17.84
N VAL A 91 -14.05 27.15 17.79
CA VAL A 91 -13.32 27.98 18.76
C VAL A 91 -13.77 29.44 18.70
N ALA A 92 -13.96 29.99 17.51
CA ALA A 92 -14.44 31.36 17.33
C ALA A 92 -15.86 31.56 17.86
N LEU A 93 -16.76 30.60 17.60
CA LEU A 93 -18.14 30.65 18.09
C LEU A 93 -18.20 30.58 19.62
N VAL A 94 -17.42 29.69 20.24
CA VAL A 94 -17.34 29.58 21.70
C VAL A 94 -16.78 30.87 22.29
N ALA A 95 -15.74 31.46 21.70
CA ALA A 95 -15.22 32.75 22.15
C ALA A 95 -16.28 33.85 22.09
N ALA A 96 -17.04 33.94 20.99
CA ALA A 96 -18.11 34.93 20.83
C ALA A 96 -19.28 34.72 21.81
N GLN A 97 -19.71 33.48 22.04
CA GLN A 97 -20.78 33.15 22.99
C GLN A 97 -20.37 33.44 24.43
N MET A 98 -19.10 33.21 24.78
CA MET A 98 -18.58 33.50 26.11
C MET A 98 -18.50 35.00 26.38
N ASP A 99 -18.11 35.80 25.38
CA ASP A 99 -18.10 37.27 25.49
C ASP A 99 -19.52 37.81 25.67
N ALA A 100 -20.48 37.27 24.92
CA ALA A 100 -21.89 37.65 24.99
C ALA A 100 -22.59 37.21 26.29
N CYS A 101 -22.31 35.99 26.79
CA CYS A 101 -23.06 35.40 27.91
C CYS A 101 -22.38 35.59 29.28
N VAL A 102 -21.05 35.46 29.33
CA VAL A 102 -20.30 35.36 30.59
C VAL A 102 -19.61 36.69 30.94
N GLY A 103 -19.17 37.45 29.94
CA GLY A 103 -18.50 38.74 30.13
C GLY A 103 -19.32 39.73 30.95
N ALA A 104 -20.63 39.84 30.69
CA ALA A 104 -21.48 40.83 31.35
C ALA A 104 -22.01 40.39 32.73
N ARG A 105 -22.32 39.10 32.92
CA ARG A 105 -23.01 38.60 34.13
C ARG A 105 -22.06 38.06 35.21
N LEU A 106 -20.92 37.49 34.84
CA LEU A 106 -19.97 36.97 35.82
C LEU A 106 -19.09 38.07 36.43
N ALA A 107 -18.78 39.11 35.63
CA ALA A 107 -18.04 40.29 36.07
C ALA A 107 -18.78 41.12 37.15
N THR A 108 -20.11 41.09 37.12
CA THR A 108 -20.97 41.82 38.07
C THR A 108 -21.31 41.00 39.31
N ALA A 109 -21.50 39.68 39.19
CA ALA A 109 -21.98 38.85 40.30
C ALA A 109 -20.92 38.47 41.34
N VAL A 110 -19.66 38.24 40.93
CA VAL A 110 -18.68 37.59 41.83
C VAL A 110 -17.76 38.56 42.55
N PHE A 111 -17.48 39.73 41.99
CA PHE A 111 -16.35 40.53 42.46
C PHE A 111 -16.69 41.94 42.94
N GLY A 112 -17.89 42.46 42.68
CA GLY A 112 -18.31 43.82 43.08
C GLY A 112 -17.39 44.96 42.58
N THR A 113 -16.31 44.61 41.88
CA THR A 113 -15.23 45.44 41.35
C THR A 113 -14.57 44.63 40.22
N PRO A 114 -14.06 45.28 39.17
CA PRO A 114 -13.50 44.62 37.99
C PRO A 114 -12.13 44.00 38.30
N VAL A 115 -12.09 42.77 38.81
CA VAL A 115 -10.83 42.01 38.89
C VAL A 115 -10.52 41.35 37.55
N LYS A 116 -9.31 41.66 37.10
CA LYS A 116 -8.74 41.43 35.78
C LYS A 116 -8.74 39.95 35.41
N GLY A 117 -9.12 39.69 34.15
CA GLY A 117 -9.39 38.41 33.47
C GLY A 117 -8.32 37.31 33.46
N PHE A 118 -7.43 37.23 34.46
CA PHE A 118 -6.29 36.32 34.46
C PHE A 118 -6.67 34.83 34.58
N ARG A 119 -7.66 34.49 35.42
CA ARG A 119 -8.12 33.08 35.57
C ARG A 119 -8.91 32.58 34.36
N ALA A 120 -9.71 33.45 33.75
CA ALA A 120 -10.41 33.14 32.51
C ALA A 120 -9.44 32.96 31.34
N ALA A 121 -8.38 33.79 31.27
CA ALA A 121 -7.30 33.63 30.31
C ALA A 121 -6.57 32.29 30.48
N PHE A 122 -6.30 31.85 31.71
CA PHE A 122 -5.63 30.57 31.97
C PHE A 122 -6.43 29.36 31.50
N LEU A 123 -7.74 29.33 31.76
CA LEU A 123 -8.61 28.25 31.28
C LEU A 123 -8.71 28.24 29.75
N TYR A 124 -8.70 29.41 29.10
CA TYR A 124 -8.68 29.53 27.65
C TYR A 124 -7.38 29.00 27.02
N VAL A 125 -6.24 29.34 27.60
CA VAL A 125 -4.93 28.85 27.15
C VAL A 125 -4.83 27.33 27.34
N ALA A 126 -5.30 26.80 28.47
CA ALA A 126 -5.29 25.36 28.71
C ALA A 126 -6.20 24.58 27.73
N CYS A 127 -7.39 25.12 27.43
CA CYS A 127 -8.34 24.48 26.53
C CYS A 127 -7.86 24.52 25.06
N SER A 128 -7.31 25.65 24.62
CA SER A 128 -6.71 25.78 23.29
C SER A 128 -5.47 24.89 23.10
N LEU A 129 -4.58 24.82 24.10
CA LEU A 129 -3.44 23.88 24.07
C LEU A 129 -3.89 22.42 23.99
N SER A 130 -4.94 22.04 24.71
CA SER A 130 -5.49 20.67 24.68
C SER A 130 -6.05 20.33 23.29
N LEU A 131 -6.71 21.29 22.64
CA LEU A 131 -7.30 21.12 21.30
C LEU A 131 -6.21 21.04 20.22
N VAL A 132 -5.17 21.87 20.32
CA VAL A 132 -3.99 21.80 19.45
C VAL A 132 -3.25 20.47 19.63
N ALA A 133 -3.07 20.00 20.86
CA ALA A 133 -2.43 18.71 21.13
C ALA A 133 -3.24 17.53 20.53
N ALA A 134 -4.57 17.56 20.65
CA ALA A 134 -5.45 16.56 20.04
C ALA A 134 -5.38 16.58 18.51
N LEU A 135 -5.34 17.77 17.89
CA LEU A 135 -5.15 17.94 16.45
C LEU A 135 -3.79 17.40 15.98
N ILE A 136 -2.71 17.70 16.70
CA ILE A 136 -1.37 17.17 16.38
C ILE A 136 -1.38 15.64 16.48
N GLY A 137 -1.96 15.06 17.53
CA GLY A 137 -2.10 13.62 17.68
C GLY A 137 -2.89 12.98 16.52
N TYR A 138 -4.00 13.58 16.13
CA TYR A 138 -4.81 13.12 14.99
C TYR A 138 -4.03 13.19 13.67
N ILE A 139 -3.32 14.28 13.42
CA ILE A 139 -2.47 14.47 12.25
C ILE A 139 -1.36 13.42 12.24
N LEU A 140 -0.68 13.18 13.37
CA LEU A 140 0.36 12.16 13.49
C LEU A 140 -0.18 10.76 13.24
N VAL A 141 -1.36 10.40 13.76
CA VAL A 141 -1.99 9.09 13.51
C VAL A 141 -2.42 8.94 12.06
N SER A 142 -2.91 10.02 11.44
CA SER A 142 -3.33 10.02 10.03
C SER A 142 -2.15 10.06 9.05
N LEU A 143 -1.04 10.67 9.46
CA LEU A 143 0.24 10.70 8.74
C LEU A 143 1.11 9.49 9.04
N LEU A 144 0.86 8.74 10.12
CA LEU A 144 1.38 7.39 10.31
C LEU A 144 0.71 6.55 9.23
N PRO A 145 1.35 6.41 8.07
CA PRO A 145 0.63 5.98 6.92
C PRO A 145 0.28 4.51 7.13
N ALA A 146 -0.70 4.07 6.36
CA ALA A 146 -0.86 2.67 6.01
C ALA A 146 0.47 1.97 5.64
N THR A 147 1.60 2.65 5.44
CA THR A 147 2.95 2.07 5.30
C THR A 147 3.41 1.25 6.49
N LEU A 148 3.08 1.61 7.74
CA LEU A 148 3.45 0.76 8.89
C LEU A 148 2.54 -0.48 8.97
N LEU A 149 1.25 -0.33 8.70
CA LEU A 149 0.31 -1.47 8.59
C LEU A 149 0.63 -2.35 7.37
N TRP A 150 1.11 -1.79 6.26
CA TRP A 150 1.48 -2.51 5.05
C TRP A 150 2.81 -3.22 5.22
N HIS A 151 3.81 -2.61 5.86
CA HIS A 151 5.04 -3.31 6.20
C HIS A 151 4.77 -4.43 7.20
N SER A 152 3.93 -4.22 8.22
CA SER A 152 3.57 -5.27 9.20
C SER A 152 2.84 -6.45 8.55
N THR A 153 1.86 -6.17 7.67
CA THR A 153 1.10 -7.21 6.94
C THR A 153 1.92 -7.89 5.85
N VAL A 154 2.88 -7.19 5.21
CA VAL A 154 3.79 -7.79 4.24
C VAL A 154 4.87 -8.61 4.93
N THR A 155 5.38 -8.23 6.11
CA THR A 155 6.30 -9.11 6.85
C THR A 155 5.62 -10.33 7.44
N LEU A 156 4.38 -10.22 7.94
CA LEU A 156 3.61 -11.37 8.44
C LEU A 156 3.04 -12.25 7.30
N GLY A 157 2.63 -11.64 6.19
CA GLY A 157 2.12 -12.34 5.01
C GLY A 157 3.22 -12.98 4.16
N ALA A 158 4.34 -12.29 3.93
CA ALA A 158 5.49 -12.88 3.23
C ALA A 158 6.07 -14.03 4.05
N GLY A 159 6.22 -13.88 5.37
CA GLY A 159 6.67 -14.99 6.23
C GLY A 159 5.73 -16.20 6.18
N SER A 160 4.41 -16.00 6.16
CA SER A 160 3.46 -17.12 6.12
C SER A 160 3.36 -17.79 4.76
N VAL A 161 3.37 -17.01 3.67
CA VAL A 161 3.26 -17.53 2.29
C VAL A 161 4.57 -18.15 1.82
N THR A 162 5.74 -17.61 2.17
CA THR A 162 7.02 -18.27 1.86
C THR A 162 7.18 -19.57 2.63
N THR A 163 6.70 -19.65 3.88
CA THR A 163 6.82 -20.88 4.67
C THR A 163 5.90 -21.97 4.12
N LEU A 164 4.65 -21.65 3.73
CA LEU A 164 3.75 -22.63 3.11
C LEU A 164 4.19 -23.03 1.70
N ALA A 165 4.69 -22.10 0.89
CA ALA A 165 5.24 -22.42 -0.43
C ALA A 165 6.51 -23.28 -0.34
N TYR A 166 7.37 -23.03 0.67
CA TYR A 166 8.58 -23.82 0.89
C TYR A 166 8.27 -25.26 1.35
N VAL A 167 7.31 -25.42 2.27
CA VAL A 167 6.86 -26.76 2.72
C VAL A 167 6.20 -27.53 1.56
N GLY A 168 5.30 -26.90 0.81
CA GLY A 168 4.64 -27.53 -0.33
C GLY A 168 5.60 -27.88 -1.49
N TRP A 169 6.66 -27.10 -1.70
CA TRP A 169 7.69 -27.41 -2.71
C TRP A 169 8.57 -28.60 -2.28
N ARG A 170 8.93 -28.69 -1.00
CA ARG A 170 9.74 -29.79 -0.45
C ARG A 170 9.06 -31.14 -0.59
N ASP A 171 7.75 -31.23 -0.31
CA ASP A 171 6.99 -32.47 -0.45
C ASP A 171 6.87 -32.91 -1.92
N ARG A 172 6.78 -31.96 -2.84
CA ARG A 172 6.69 -32.26 -4.28
C ARG A 172 8.01 -32.78 -4.84
N GLN A 173 9.16 -32.26 -4.42
CA GLN A 173 10.47 -32.82 -4.79
C GLN A 173 10.66 -34.25 -4.27
N ALA A 174 10.21 -34.54 -3.05
CA ALA A 174 10.28 -35.90 -2.49
C ALA A 174 9.45 -36.92 -3.29
N SER A 175 8.32 -36.50 -3.89
CA SER A 175 7.52 -37.37 -4.76
C SER A 175 8.18 -37.68 -6.11
N ILE A 176 8.91 -36.72 -6.69
CA ILE A 176 9.56 -36.89 -8.01
C ILE A 176 10.78 -37.82 -7.90
N GLN A 177 11.56 -37.74 -6.82
CA GLN A 177 12.70 -38.64 -6.61
C GLN A 177 12.30 -40.10 -6.37
N LYS A 178 11.05 -40.37 -5.96
CA LYS A 178 10.57 -41.74 -5.76
C LYS A 178 9.95 -42.37 -7.00
N ALA A 179 9.82 -41.66 -8.12
CA ALA A 179 9.29 -42.25 -9.35
C ALA A 179 10.35 -43.23 -9.92
N PRO A 180 10.09 -44.56 -9.90
CA PRO A 180 11.01 -45.52 -10.48
C PRO A 180 11.07 -45.30 -11.99
N THR A 181 12.26 -45.03 -12.50
CA THR A 181 12.54 -44.96 -13.93
C THR A 181 12.50 -46.37 -14.52
N GLU A 182 11.30 -46.88 -14.79
CA GLU A 182 11.13 -48.10 -15.55
C GLU A 182 11.31 -47.75 -17.05
N VAL A 183 12.57 -47.70 -17.48
CA VAL A 183 12.92 -47.51 -18.90
C VAL A 183 12.61 -48.83 -19.62
N LYS A 184 11.47 -48.86 -20.29
CA LYS A 184 11.08 -49.99 -21.14
C LYS A 184 11.89 -49.94 -22.44
N THR A 185 12.96 -50.73 -22.51
CA THR A 185 13.81 -50.86 -23.68
C THR A 185 12.98 -51.42 -24.85
N PRO A 186 12.90 -50.74 -26.00
CA PRO A 186 12.20 -51.28 -27.15
C PRO A 186 12.99 -52.47 -27.72
N ALA A 187 12.28 -53.57 -27.95
CA ALA A 187 12.83 -54.76 -28.58
C ALA A 187 13.38 -54.39 -29.96
N ARG A 188 14.67 -54.70 -30.16
CA ARG A 188 15.31 -54.62 -31.48
C ARG A 188 14.79 -55.77 -32.33
N ILE A 189 14.22 -55.40 -33.46
CA ILE A 189 13.68 -56.26 -34.52
C ILE A 189 14.78 -57.15 -35.09
#